data_AF-R4YUA0-F1
#
_entry.id   AF-R4YUA0-F1
#
_cell.length_a   1.000
_cell.length_b   1.000
_cell.length_c   1.000
_cell.angle_alpha   90.00
_cell.angle_beta   90.00
_cell.angle_gamma   90.00
#
_symmetry.space_group_name_H-M   'P 1'
#
loop_
_entity.id
_entity.type
_entity.pdbx_description
1 polymer ?
#
loop_
_entity_poly.entity_id
_entity_poly.type
_entity_poly.pdbx_seq_one_letter_code
_entity_poly.pdbx_strand_id
1 'polypeptide(L)'
;MSKSRIFIGSSVESLPIADAIAENLEFDAEVTIWRSGTFDLSSNTLDDLILKSKSVDFSAFIFSPDDLVIMRSREQYAVRDNVLFELGLFIGAIGKERCFIIKPRDVELHFPSDLLGITPTDYDSNRSDGNLTSSLTYASTQIKREIAKKGTFKEIVTSKVQKLDINNVLSDVSVTDLIILGSLLESYNNDVEGCTSWDLANKLQHHLSGPASNLSIVKLQRVGLIAKENSSDLNGNEYFTYRLTDYGIDICLKNEGKISSLFAPKSQQGFLQQSPNL
;
A
#
# COMPACT_ATOMS: atom_id res chain seq x y z
N MET A 1 14.82 -26.22 -14.26
CA MET A 1 14.08 -25.34 -13.35
C MET A 1 14.97 -24.15 -13.04
N SER A 2 14.45 -22.92 -13.04
CA SER A 2 15.22 -21.77 -12.55
C SER A 2 15.51 -21.95 -11.05
N LYS A 3 16.71 -21.59 -10.60
CA LYS A 3 17.01 -21.55 -9.16
C LYS A 3 16.11 -20.51 -8.49
N SER A 4 15.71 -20.77 -7.25
CA SER A 4 14.95 -19.76 -6.48
C SER A 4 15.90 -18.65 -6.06
N ARG A 5 15.43 -17.40 -6.08
CA ARG A 5 16.20 -16.23 -5.67
C ARG A 5 15.96 -15.96 -4.20
N ILE A 6 17.02 -15.83 -3.41
CA ILE A 6 16.94 -15.51 -1.99
C ILE A 6 17.70 -14.23 -1.68
N PHE A 7 17.05 -13.35 -0.93
CA PHE A 7 17.66 -12.17 -0.33
C PHE A 7 18.17 -12.49 1.07
N ILE A 8 19.38 -12.04 1.43
CA ILE A 8 19.90 -12.13 2.79
C ILE A 8 20.12 -10.72 3.34
N GLY A 9 19.34 -10.35 4.37
CA GLY A 9 19.47 -9.11 5.11
C GLY A 9 20.19 -9.32 6.43
N SER A 10 21.13 -8.44 6.77
CA SER A 10 21.87 -8.48 8.02
C SER A 10 22.39 -7.10 8.40
N SER A 11 22.84 -6.96 9.65
CA SER A 11 23.75 -5.88 10.03
C SER A 11 25.12 -6.04 9.33
N VAL A 12 25.94 -5.00 9.38
CA VAL A 12 27.31 -5.02 8.82
C VAL A 12 28.19 -5.98 9.60
N GLU A 13 27.99 -6.04 10.91
CA GLU A 13 28.68 -6.90 11.87
C GLU A 13 28.40 -8.39 11.59
N SER A 14 27.24 -8.68 11.01
CA SER A 14 26.79 -10.03 10.68
C SER A 14 27.08 -10.48 9.24
N LEU A 15 27.81 -9.69 8.45
CA LEU A 15 28.17 -10.05 7.07
C LEU A 15 28.89 -11.41 6.96
N PRO A 16 29.81 -11.81 7.86
CA PRO A 16 30.43 -13.14 7.79
C PRO A 16 29.41 -14.28 7.89
N ILE A 17 28.33 -14.09 8.65
CA ILE A 17 27.23 -15.07 8.77
C ILE A 17 26.46 -15.14 7.44
N ALA A 18 26.19 -13.98 6.82
CA ALA A 18 25.53 -13.91 5.52
C ALA A 18 26.35 -14.60 4.42
N ASP A 19 27.65 -14.36 4.38
CA ASP A 19 28.59 -14.99 3.44
C ASP A 19 28.62 -16.52 3.61
N ALA A 20 28.65 -17.01 4.86
CA ALA A 20 28.62 -18.44 5.17
C ALA A 20 27.27 -19.13 4.81
N ILE A 21 26.14 -18.43 4.94
CA ILE A 21 24.85 -18.94 4.45
C ILE A 21 24.86 -18.99 2.91
N ALA A 22 25.39 -17.96 2.25
CA ALA A 22 25.49 -17.92 0.80
C ALA A 22 26.34 -19.07 0.26
N GLU A 23 27.48 -19.36 0.90
CA GLU A 23 28.34 -20.51 0.56
C GLU A 23 27.56 -21.84 0.67
N ASN A 24 26.81 -22.04 1.76
CA ASN A 24 26.00 -23.25 1.94
C ASN A 24 24.85 -23.40 0.93
N LEU A 25 24.39 -22.30 0.32
CA LEU A 25 23.24 -22.27 -0.60
C LEU A 25 23.62 -22.15 -2.08
N GLU A 26 24.90 -22.03 -2.42
CA GLU A 26 25.44 -21.80 -3.78
C GLU A 26 24.81 -22.70 -4.86
N PHE A 27 24.61 -23.98 -4.55
CA PHE A 27 24.06 -24.94 -5.51
C PHE A 27 22.53 -24.99 -5.55
N ASP A 28 21.86 -24.40 -4.57
CA ASP A 28 20.41 -24.54 -4.35
C ASP A 28 19.60 -23.27 -4.69
N ALA A 29 20.20 -22.10 -4.54
CA ALA A 29 19.52 -20.82 -4.75
C ALA A 29 20.45 -19.76 -5.36
N GLU A 30 19.85 -18.75 -5.99
CA GLU A 30 20.55 -17.52 -6.39
C GLU A 30 20.52 -16.56 -5.20
N VAL A 31 21.65 -16.43 -4.51
CA VAL A 31 21.75 -15.65 -3.27
C VAL A 31 22.14 -14.22 -3.59
N THR A 32 21.40 -13.25 -3.04
CA THR A 32 21.81 -11.84 -3.00
C THR A 32 21.97 -11.41 -1.54
N ILE A 33 23.20 -11.11 -1.13
CA ILE A 33 23.47 -10.52 0.19
C ILE A 33 23.30 -9.00 0.11
N TRP A 34 22.50 -8.45 1.01
CA TRP A 34 22.33 -7.01 1.15
C TRP A 34 23.42 -6.44 2.04
N ARG A 35 24.40 -5.79 1.41
CA ARG A 35 25.48 -5.09 2.11
C ARG A 35 25.05 -3.64 2.29
N SER A 36 24.26 -3.36 3.33
CA SER A 36 23.95 -1.98 3.72
C SER A 36 25.25 -1.20 3.93
N GLY A 37 25.47 -0.13 3.15
CA GLY A 37 26.66 0.73 3.30
C GLY A 37 27.33 1.26 2.03
N THR A 38 26.88 0.88 0.83
CA THR A 38 27.33 1.50 -0.44
C THR A 38 26.33 2.57 -0.86
N PHE A 39 26.54 3.78 -0.33
CA PHE A 39 25.69 4.94 -0.57
C PHE A 39 26.07 5.58 -1.91
N ASP A 40 25.32 5.30 -2.97
CA ASP A 40 25.36 6.19 -4.13
C ASP A 40 24.59 7.46 -3.77
N LEU A 41 25.28 8.60 -3.80
CA LEU A 41 24.67 9.93 -3.67
C LEU A 41 23.54 10.02 -4.70
N SER A 42 22.29 10.16 -4.23
CA SER A 42 21.01 10.31 -4.98
C SER A 42 20.08 9.09 -5.12
N SER A 43 20.44 7.88 -4.68
CA SER A 43 19.46 6.78 -4.59
C SER A 43 18.76 6.73 -3.23
N ASN A 44 17.45 6.54 -3.24
CA ASN A 44 16.67 6.30 -2.04
C ASN A 44 16.79 4.80 -1.69
N THR A 45 17.59 4.47 -0.69
CA THR A 45 17.88 3.08 -0.26
C THR A 45 16.62 2.23 -0.05
N LEU A 46 15.54 2.88 0.36
CA LEU A 46 14.23 2.26 0.52
C LEU A 46 13.63 1.81 -0.82
N ASP A 47 13.80 2.58 -1.90
CA ASP A 47 13.26 2.23 -3.22
C ASP A 47 13.95 1.00 -3.80
N ASP A 48 15.28 0.90 -3.64
CA ASP A 48 16.05 -0.28 -4.05
C ASP A 48 15.64 -1.53 -3.27
N LEU A 49 15.42 -1.38 -1.96
CA LEU A 49 14.96 -2.46 -1.10
C LEU A 49 13.53 -2.91 -1.46
N ILE A 50 12.63 -1.97 -1.78
CA ILE A 50 11.27 -2.25 -2.29
C ILE A 50 11.33 -2.96 -3.64
N LEU A 51 12.22 -2.53 -4.54
CA LEU A 51 12.39 -3.19 -5.83
C LEU A 51 12.93 -4.61 -5.63
N LYS A 52 13.90 -4.78 -4.72
CA LYS A 52 14.51 -6.06 -4.43
C LYS A 52 13.51 -7.04 -3.82
N SER A 53 12.67 -6.59 -2.88
CA SER A 53 11.66 -7.44 -2.23
C SER A 53 10.64 -8.02 -3.23
N LYS A 54 10.35 -7.30 -4.32
CA LYS A 54 9.50 -7.78 -5.44
C LYS A 54 10.21 -8.72 -6.41
N SER A 55 11.54 -8.82 -6.32
CA SER A 55 12.39 -9.55 -7.27
C SER A 55 12.95 -10.86 -6.74
N VAL A 56 12.55 -11.30 -5.54
CA VAL A 56 13.04 -12.53 -4.92
C VAL A 56 11.91 -13.48 -4.57
N ASP A 57 12.24 -14.75 -4.40
CA ASP A 57 11.29 -15.80 -4.04
C ASP A 57 11.25 -16.07 -2.54
N PHE A 58 12.34 -15.75 -1.86
CA PHE A 58 12.56 -15.96 -0.43
C PHE A 58 13.43 -14.84 0.15
N SER A 59 13.37 -14.67 1.47
CA SER A 59 14.30 -13.83 2.23
C SER A 59 14.76 -14.52 3.50
N ALA A 60 15.95 -14.17 3.95
CA ALA A 60 16.57 -14.64 5.18
C ALA A 60 17.16 -13.44 5.92
N PHE A 61 16.87 -13.34 7.21
CA PHE A 61 17.34 -12.23 8.05
C PHE A 61 18.14 -12.76 9.23
N ILE A 62 19.35 -12.22 9.38
CA ILE A 62 20.27 -12.60 10.46
C ILE A 62 20.01 -11.70 11.65
N PHE A 63 19.54 -12.33 12.73
CA PHE A 63 19.21 -11.70 13.99
C PHE A 63 20.36 -11.95 14.96
N SER A 64 21.26 -10.99 15.00
CA SER A 64 22.42 -10.98 15.90
C SER A 64 22.17 -10.06 17.09
N PRO A 65 22.76 -10.33 18.26
CA PRO A 65 22.66 -9.49 19.46
C PRO A 65 23.52 -8.22 19.33
N ASP A 66 23.34 -7.47 18.24
CA ASP A 66 24.21 -6.34 17.91
C ASP A 66 23.89 -5.08 18.73
N ASP A 67 22.63 -4.93 19.14
CA ASP A 67 22.16 -3.78 19.92
C ASP A 67 21.74 -4.20 21.34
N LEU A 68 22.02 -3.34 22.32
CA LEU A 68 21.59 -3.51 23.70
C LEU A 68 20.45 -2.55 23.99
N VAL A 69 19.30 -3.07 24.41
CA VAL A 69 18.10 -2.29 24.71
C VAL A 69 17.78 -2.41 26.20
N ILE A 70 17.47 -1.27 26.82
CA ILE A 70 17.00 -1.24 28.21
C ILE A 70 15.47 -1.33 28.20
N MET A 71 14.93 -2.49 28.57
CA MET A 71 13.49 -2.68 28.73
C MET A 71 13.16 -2.93 30.20
N ARG A 72 12.27 -2.09 30.76
CA ARG A 72 11.79 -2.23 32.15
C ARG A 72 12.95 -2.44 33.16
N SER A 73 14.00 -1.63 33.02
CA SER A 73 15.21 -1.65 33.85
C SER A 73 16.06 -2.93 33.77
N ARG A 74 15.93 -3.72 32.69
CA ARG A 74 16.83 -4.83 32.36
C ARG A 74 17.48 -4.61 31.00
N GLU A 75 18.77 -4.87 30.93
CA GLU A 75 19.52 -4.90 29.67
C GLU A 75 19.19 -6.20 28.93
N GLN A 76 18.75 -6.07 27.68
CA GLN A 76 18.46 -7.20 26.81
C GLN A 76 19.10 -6.96 25.44
N TYR A 77 19.67 -8.00 24.85
CA TYR A 77 20.12 -7.94 23.47
C TYR A 77 18.92 -7.93 22.54
N ALA A 78 18.93 -6.99 21.60
CA ALA A 78 17.90 -6.81 20.60
C ALA A 78 18.52 -6.84 19.20
N VAL A 79 17.64 -7.07 18.24
CA VAL A 79 17.96 -7.05 16.82
C VAL A 79 17.87 -5.60 16.37
N ARG A 80 18.80 -5.19 15.50
CA ARG A 80 18.85 -3.84 14.95
C ARG A 80 17.57 -3.48 14.21
N ASP A 81 17.04 -2.29 14.50
CA ASP A 81 15.74 -1.81 13.97
C ASP A 81 15.63 -1.90 12.45
N ASN A 82 16.72 -1.60 11.72
CA ASN A 82 16.75 -1.69 10.26
C ASN A 82 16.50 -3.12 9.76
N VAL A 83 17.12 -4.12 10.39
CA VAL A 83 16.96 -5.54 10.01
C VAL A 83 15.51 -5.98 10.27
N LEU A 84 14.92 -5.51 11.36
CA LEU A 84 13.52 -5.76 11.68
C LEU A 84 12.57 -5.09 10.67
N PHE A 85 12.85 -3.84 10.29
CA PHE A 85 12.09 -3.12 9.26
C PHE A 85 12.18 -3.82 7.90
N GLU A 86 13.38 -4.21 7.48
CA GLU A 86 13.60 -4.95 6.23
C GLU A 86 12.83 -6.28 6.24
N LEU A 87 12.85 -7.04 7.34
CA LEU A 87 12.02 -8.23 7.50
C LEU A 87 10.54 -7.91 7.30
N GLY A 88 10.02 -6.86 7.94
CA GLY A 88 8.63 -6.42 7.77
C GLY A 88 8.27 -6.12 6.32
N LEU A 89 9.15 -5.43 5.59
CA LEU A 89 8.97 -5.12 4.17
C LEU A 89 8.87 -6.39 3.32
N PHE A 90 9.73 -7.38 3.55
CA PHE A 90 9.71 -8.63 2.79
C PHE A 90 8.52 -9.52 3.17
N ILE A 91 8.10 -9.54 4.44
CA ILE A 91 6.84 -10.19 4.84
C ILE A 91 5.66 -9.60 4.06
N GLY A 92 5.63 -8.28 3.88
CA GLY A 92 4.60 -7.61 3.09
C GLY A 92 4.65 -7.94 1.59
N ALA A 93 5.83 -8.13 1.03
CA ALA A 93 6.04 -8.38 -0.40
C ALA A 93 5.84 -9.85 -0.82
N ILE A 94 6.44 -10.79 -0.07
CA ILE A 94 6.50 -12.22 -0.43
C ILE A 94 5.81 -13.13 0.60
N GLY A 95 5.26 -12.56 1.68
CA GLY A 95 4.56 -13.30 2.72
C GLY A 95 5.49 -13.89 3.78
N LYS A 96 4.99 -13.99 5.02
CA LYS A 96 5.75 -14.50 6.16
C LYS A 96 6.31 -15.91 5.98
N GLU A 97 5.63 -16.77 5.22
CA GLU A 97 6.07 -18.16 5.01
C GLU A 97 7.29 -18.29 4.11
N ARG A 98 7.73 -17.18 3.48
CA ARG A 98 8.91 -17.12 2.61
C ARG A 98 10.02 -16.25 3.19
N CYS A 99 9.86 -15.83 4.46
CA CYS A 99 10.83 -15.04 5.20
C CYS A 99 11.37 -15.88 6.36
N PHE A 100 12.69 -16.07 6.39
CA PHE A 100 13.37 -16.88 7.40
C PHE A 100 14.14 -16.00 8.37
N ILE A 101 14.20 -16.41 9.63
CA ILE A 101 15.00 -15.75 10.66
C ILE A 101 16.09 -16.72 11.11
N ILE A 102 17.33 -16.25 11.15
CA ILE A 102 18.50 -17.01 11.61
C ILE A 102 19.07 -16.30 12.83
N LYS A 103 19.25 -17.01 13.94
CA LYS A 103 19.81 -16.44 15.18
C LYS A 103 20.88 -17.36 15.79
N PRO A 104 21.79 -16.86 16.62
CA PRO A 104 22.67 -17.72 17.39
C PRO A 104 21.86 -18.61 18.36
N ARG A 105 22.33 -19.85 18.53
CA ARG A 105 21.79 -20.80 19.50
C ARG A 105 22.07 -20.31 20.92
N ASP A 106 21.16 -20.60 21.84
CA ASP A 106 21.25 -20.27 23.27
C ASP A 106 21.35 -18.76 23.60
N VAL A 107 21.14 -17.88 22.62
CA VAL A 107 20.96 -16.44 22.83
C VAL A 107 19.47 -16.12 22.86
N GLU A 108 19.04 -15.52 23.97
CA GLU A 108 17.71 -14.95 24.14
C GLU A 108 17.69 -13.54 23.52
N LEU A 109 17.00 -13.41 22.40
CA LEU A 109 16.77 -12.12 21.74
C LEU A 109 15.35 -11.66 22.03
N HIS A 110 15.18 -10.37 22.30
CA HIS A 110 13.85 -9.79 22.38
C HIS A 110 13.24 -9.72 20.97
N PHE A 111 12.14 -10.43 20.75
CA PHE A 111 11.35 -10.36 19.52
C PHE A 111 10.08 -9.54 19.76
N PRO A 112 9.70 -8.62 18.86
CA PRO A 112 8.37 -8.04 18.82
C PRO A 112 7.31 -9.15 18.83
N SER A 113 6.28 -9.02 19.67
CA SER A 113 5.20 -10.01 19.77
C SER A 113 4.49 -10.29 18.45
N ASP A 114 4.51 -9.34 17.51
CA ASP A 114 3.90 -9.49 16.19
C ASP A 114 4.67 -10.48 15.27
N LEU A 115 5.92 -10.83 15.62
CA LEU A 115 6.73 -11.85 14.93
C LEU A 115 6.51 -13.28 15.46
N LEU A 116 5.59 -13.50 16.42
CA LEU A 116 5.26 -14.81 17.00
C LEU A 116 4.83 -15.89 15.99
N GLY A 117 4.64 -15.54 14.71
CA GLY A 117 4.28 -16.45 13.64
C GLY A 117 5.43 -16.96 12.76
N ILE A 118 6.68 -16.52 12.96
CA ILE A 118 7.85 -16.99 12.21
C ILE A 118 8.77 -17.75 13.17
N THR A 119 8.93 -19.06 12.96
CA THR A 119 9.86 -19.87 13.75
C THR A 119 11.29 -19.64 13.25
N PRO A 120 12.20 -19.10 14.09
CA PRO A 120 13.59 -18.93 13.69
C PRO A 120 14.30 -20.28 13.60
N THR A 121 15.31 -20.36 12.74
CA THR A 121 16.34 -21.40 12.81
C THR A 121 17.57 -20.86 13.52
N ASP A 122 18.44 -21.75 13.99
CA ASP A 122 19.62 -21.37 14.75
C ASP A 122 20.93 -21.96 14.21
N TYR A 123 22.04 -21.41 14.69
CA TYR A 123 23.39 -21.91 14.43
C TYR A 123 24.23 -21.83 15.69
N ASP A 124 25.26 -22.69 15.75
CA ASP A 124 26.20 -22.72 16.88
C ASP A 124 27.30 -21.66 16.71
N SER A 125 27.11 -20.50 17.32
CA SER A 125 28.09 -19.40 17.26
C SER A 125 29.38 -19.68 18.02
N ASN A 126 29.42 -20.74 18.85
CA ASN A 126 30.56 -21.09 19.71
C ASN A 126 31.21 -22.42 19.32
N ARG A 127 31.01 -22.86 18.06
CA ARG A 127 31.61 -24.10 17.54
C ARG A 127 33.12 -24.11 17.76
N SER A 128 33.65 -25.22 18.29
CA SER A 128 35.01 -25.31 18.83
C SER A 128 36.15 -25.07 17.83
N ASP A 129 35.92 -25.29 16.53
CA ASP A 129 36.91 -25.09 15.47
C ASP A 129 36.77 -23.74 14.75
N GLY A 130 35.82 -22.89 15.16
CA GLY A 130 35.55 -21.58 14.56
C GLY A 130 35.02 -21.63 13.13
N ASN A 131 34.66 -22.81 12.60
CA ASN A 131 34.17 -22.95 11.23
C ASN A 131 32.71 -22.48 11.11
N LEU A 132 32.55 -21.20 10.75
CA LEU A 132 31.24 -20.54 10.65
C LEU A 132 30.34 -21.20 9.59
N THR A 133 30.86 -21.52 8.40
CA THR A 133 30.11 -22.22 7.34
C THR A 133 29.53 -23.54 7.84
N SER A 134 30.33 -24.33 8.57
CA SER A 134 29.88 -25.60 9.17
C SER A 134 28.88 -25.40 10.30
N SER A 135 29.00 -24.32 11.08
CA SER A 135 28.03 -23.99 12.13
C SER A 135 26.64 -23.68 11.57
N LEU A 136 26.58 -23.11 10.36
CA LEU A 136 25.37 -22.69 9.66
C LEU A 136 24.76 -23.78 8.77
N THR A 137 25.37 -24.96 8.69
CA THR A 137 24.86 -26.08 7.87
C THR A 137 23.45 -26.47 8.26
N TYR A 138 23.12 -26.49 9.57
CA TYR A 138 21.78 -26.81 10.03
C TYR A 138 20.74 -25.79 9.53
N ALA A 139 20.97 -24.50 9.82
CA ALA A 139 20.11 -23.41 9.37
C ALA A 139 19.91 -23.41 7.85
N SER A 140 21.01 -23.51 7.10
CA SER A 140 20.99 -23.53 5.63
C SER A 140 20.24 -24.74 5.07
N THR A 141 20.36 -25.91 5.73
CA THR A 141 19.61 -27.11 5.35
C THR A 141 18.10 -26.94 5.57
N GLN A 142 17.68 -26.28 6.65
CA GLN A 142 16.26 -25.99 6.87
C GLN A 142 15.72 -25.02 5.82
N ILE A 143 16.47 -23.95 5.51
CA ILE A 143 16.12 -22.99 4.45
C ILE A 143 15.99 -23.71 3.10
N LYS A 144 16.97 -24.55 2.75
CA LYS A 144 16.94 -25.36 1.52
C LYS A 144 15.68 -26.23 1.41
N ARG A 145 15.26 -26.86 2.50
CA ARG A 145 14.04 -27.69 2.52
C ARG A 145 12.79 -26.86 2.24
N GLU A 146 12.67 -25.69 2.85
CA GLU A 146 11.52 -24.81 2.61
C GLU A 146 11.53 -24.20 1.20
N ILE A 147 12.71 -23.87 0.65
CA ILE A 147 12.87 -23.44 -0.75
C ILE A 147 12.36 -24.54 -1.70
N ALA A 148 12.84 -25.78 -1.51
CA ALA A 148 12.45 -26.91 -2.35
C ALA A 148 10.94 -27.21 -2.26
N LYS A 149 10.36 -27.06 -1.08
CA LYS A 149 8.94 -27.31 -0.81
C LYS A 149 8.02 -26.24 -1.42
N LYS A 150 8.40 -24.96 -1.34
CA LYS A 150 7.54 -23.83 -1.76
C LYS A 150 7.80 -23.36 -3.19
N GLY A 151 8.97 -23.68 -3.76
CA GLY A 151 9.37 -23.29 -5.11
C GLY A 151 9.40 -21.77 -5.32
N THR A 152 9.53 -21.35 -6.58
CA THR A 152 9.53 -19.94 -6.97
C THR A 152 8.26 -19.22 -6.52
N PHE A 153 8.40 -17.99 -6.06
CA PHE A 153 7.27 -17.14 -5.72
C PHE A 153 6.56 -16.72 -7.00
N LYS A 154 5.31 -17.15 -7.14
CA LYS A 154 4.37 -16.51 -8.06
C LYS A 154 3.63 -15.52 -7.20
N GLU A 155 3.83 -14.24 -7.47
CA GLU A 155 2.95 -13.21 -6.90
C GLU A 155 1.53 -13.69 -7.16
N ILE A 156 0.80 -14.00 -6.08
CA ILE A 156 -0.64 -14.10 -6.19
C ILE A 156 -1.02 -12.66 -6.49
N VAL A 157 -1.18 -12.37 -7.78
CA VAL A 157 -1.94 -11.22 -8.23
C VAL A 157 -3.33 -11.50 -7.68
N THR A 158 -3.53 -11.19 -6.41
CA THR A 158 -4.83 -10.92 -5.84
C THR A 158 -5.30 -9.89 -6.79
N SER A 159 -6.24 -10.27 -7.67
CA SER A 159 -6.67 -9.50 -8.83
C SER A 159 -6.63 -8.07 -8.35
N LYS A 160 -5.66 -7.25 -8.81
CA LYS A 160 -5.62 -5.83 -8.46
C LYS A 160 -7.07 -5.45 -8.57
N VAL A 161 -7.75 -5.10 -7.47
CA VAL A 161 -9.18 -4.73 -7.52
C VAL A 161 -9.25 -3.87 -8.74
N GLN A 162 -9.88 -4.34 -9.83
CA GLN A 162 -9.58 -3.82 -11.17
C GLN A 162 -9.75 -2.32 -11.04
N LYS A 163 -8.62 -1.59 -10.96
CA LYS A 163 -8.69 -0.15 -10.81
C LYS A 163 -9.20 0.23 -12.18
N LEU A 164 -10.46 0.67 -12.19
CA LEU A 164 -11.12 1.23 -13.35
C LEU A 164 -10.05 2.04 -14.09
N ASP A 165 -9.81 1.77 -15.37
CA ASP A 165 -8.81 2.52 -16.13
C ASP A 165 -9.26 3.98 -16.13
N ILE A 166 -8.67 4.77 -15.23
CA ILE A 166 -9.10 6.13 -14.93
C ILE A 166 -9.01 6.98 -16.21
N ASN A 167 -8.02 6.73 -17.07
CA ASN A 167 -7.86 7.47 -18.33
C ASN A 167 -8.98 7.15 -19.34
N ASN A 168 -9.39 5.89 -19.44
CA ASN A 168 -10.52 5.47 -20.28
C ASN A 168 -11.88 5.96 -19.72
N VAL A 169 -11.99 6.10 -18.40
CA VAL A 169 -13.23 6.59 -17.75
C VAL A 169 -13.34 8.11 -17.84
N LEU A 170 -12.20 8.81 -17.86
CA LEU A 170 -12.13 10.26 -17.96
C LEU A 170 -12.15 10.79 -19.40
N SER A 171 -11.85 9.96 -20.41
CA SER A 171 -11.93 10.39 -21.81
C SER A 171 -13.35 10.80 -22.20
N ASP A 172 -14.37 10.23 -21.55
CA ASP A 172 -15.79 10.55 -21.77
C ASP A 172 -16.53 10.81 -20.44
N VAL A 173 -16.27 11.97 -19.81
CA VAL A 173 -17.10 12.47 -18.71
C VAL A 173 -18.55 12.63 -19.22
N SER A 174 -19.46 11.83 -18.68
CA SER A 174 -20.85 11.77 -19.14
C SER A 174 -21.65 12.99 -18.68
N VAL A 175 -22.81 13.22 -19.30
CA VAL A 175 -23.74 14.28 -18.87
C VAL A 175 -24.14 14.12 -17.40
N THR A 176 -24.37 12.88 -16.95
CA THR A 176 -24.67 12.55 -15.54
C THR A 176 -23.56 13.02 -14.60
N ASP A 177 -22.31 12.77 -14.98
CA ASP A 177 -21.15 13.18 -14.19
C ASP A 177 -21.05 14.71 -14.12
N LEU A 178 -21.25 15.39 -15.25
CA LEU A 178 -21.23 16.86 -15.31
C LEU A 178 -22.35 17.50 -14.48
N ILE A 179 -23.51 16.86 -14.38
CA ILE A 179 -24.59 17.30 -13.49
C ILE A 179 -24.16 17.18 -12.02
N ILE A 180 -23.52 16.09 -11.62
CA ILE A 180 -23.04 15.93 -10.23
C ILE A 180 -21.91 16.92 -9.93
N LEU A 181 -20.92 17.02 -10.81
CA LEU A 181 -19.81 17.96 -10.67
C LEU A 181 -20.31 19.41 -10.62
N GLY A 182 -21.23 19.77 -11.50
CA GLY A 182 -21.87 21.10 -11.52
C GLY A 182 -22.68 21.40 -10.26
N SER A 183 -23.39 20.41 -9.72
CA SER A 183 -24.15 20.56 -8.46
C SER A 183 -23.22 20.79 -7.26
N LEU A 184 -22.01 20.22 -7.28
CA LEU A 184 -21.01 20.38 -6.22
C LEU A 184 -20.19 21.69 -6.34
N LEU A 185 -20.13 22.32 -7.52
CA LEU A 185 -19.48 23.63 -7.69
C LEU A 185 -20.14 24.74 -6.86
N GLU A 186 -21.46 24.65 -6.65
CA GLU A 186 -22.18 25.59 -5.80
C GLU A 186 -21.68 25.50 -4.35
N SER A 187 -21.58 24.28 -3.81
CA SER A 187 -21.07 24.07 -2.45
C SER A 187 -19.57 24.33 -2.32
N TYR A 188 -18.79 24.14 -3.39
CA TYR A 188 -17.36 24.46 -3.37
C TYR A 188 -17.08 25.93 -3.01
N ASN A 189 -17.96 26.86 -3.42
CA ASN A 189 -17.79 28.29 -3.13
C ASN A 189 -18.46 28.74 -1.83
N ASN A 190 -19.45 27.99 -1.33
CA ASN A 190 -20.36 28.45 -0.28
C ASN A 190 -20.25 27.67 1.03
N ASP A 191 -19.76 26.43 1.00
CA ASP A 191 -19.78 25.50 2.12
C ASP A 191 -18.35 25.05 2.49
N VAL A 192 -17.97 25.23 3.76
CA VAL A 192 -16.65 24.80 4.27
C VAL A 192 -16.51 23.27 4.26
N GLU A 193 -17.60 22.55 4.56
CA GLU A 193 -17.62 21.08 4.67
C GLU A 193 -18.12 20.38 3.40
N GLY A 194 -18.40 21.14 2.34
CA GLY A 194 -18.99 20.65 1.10
C GLY A 194 -20.51 20.40 1.19
N CYS A 195 -21.03 19.68 0.20
CA CYS A 195 -22.46 19.42 0.06
C CYS A 195 -22.88 18.18 0.85
N THR A 196 -23.89 18.29 1.71
CA THR A 196 -24.40 17.14 2.46
C THR A 196 -25.03 16.10 1.51
N SER A 197 -25.04 14.83 1.92
CA SER A 197 -25.65 13.76 1.11
C SER A 197 -27.13 14.00 0.81
N TRP A 198 -27.84 14.65 1.73
CA TRP A 198 -29.25 14.99 1.55
C TRP A 198 -29.43 16.15 0.57
N ASP A 199 -28.66 17.22 0.71
CA ASP A 199 -28.69 18.36 -0.21
C ASP A 199 -28.30 17.94 -1.62
N LEU A 200 -27.24 17.15 -1.77
CA LEU A 200 -26.85 16.59 -3.08
C LEU A 200 -27.98 15.76 -3.68
N ALA A 201 -28.63 14.88 -2.92
CA ALA A 201 -29.76 14.10 -3.41
C ALA A 201 -30.91 14.99 -3.91
N ASN A 202 -31.23 16.06 -3.18
CA ASN A 202 -32.26 17.02 -3.56
C ASN A 202 -31.89 17.79 -4.83
N LYS A 203 -30.64 18.22 -4.98
CA LYS A 203 -30.16 18.89 -6.20
C LYS A 203 -30.27 17.96 -7.41
N LEU A 204 -29.93 16.68 -7.25
CA LEU A 204 -29.90 15.72 -8.35
C LEU A 204 -31.27 15.18 -8.74
N GLN A 205 -32.29 15.20 -7.87
CA GLN A 205 -33.59 14.57 -8.14
C GLN A 205 -34.32 15.13 -9.37
N HIS A 206 -34.05 16.38 -9.75
CA HIS A 206 -34.64 17.04 -10.92
C HIS A 206 -33.92 16.69 -12.23
N HIS A 207 -32.74 16.07 -12.13
CA HIS A 207 -31.85 15.81 -13.25
C HIS A 207 -31.60 14.32 -13.48
N LEU A 208 -31.56 13.51 -12.42
CA LEU A 208 -31.09 12.12 -12.45
C LEU A 208 -31.98 11.20 -11.62
N SER A 209 -32.06 9.93 -12.03
CA SER A 209 -32.66 8.87 -11.20
C SER A 209 -31.71 8.45 -10.07
N GLY A 210 -32.26 7.95 -8.97
CA GLY A 210 -31.47 7.48 -7.81
C GLY A 210 -30.37 6.46 -8.14
N PRO A 211 -30.62 5.43 -8.96
CA PRO A 211 -29.57 4.51 -9.37
C PRO A 211 -28.48 5.17 -10.22
N ALA A 212 -28.84 6.09 -11.12
CA ALA A 212 -27.90 6.78 -11.99
C ALA A 212 -27.00 7.75 -11.21
N SER A 213 -27.57 8.51 -10.27
CA SER A 213 -26.80 9.41 -9.41
C SER A 213 -25.85 8.63 -8.51
N ASN A 214 -26.31 7.56 -7.84
CA ASN A 214 -25.46 6.73 -6.99
C ASN A 214 -24.30 6.09 -7.74
N LEU A 215 -24.55 5.53 -8.93
CA LEU A 215 -23.49 4.92 -9.74
C LEU A 215 -22.44 5.95 -10.17
N SER A 216 -22.87 7.14 -10.59
CA SER A 216 -21.96 8.21 -10.99
C SER A 216 -21.19 8.79 -9.79
N ILE A 217 -21.80 8.97 -8.62
CA ILE A 217 -21.11 9.38 -7.38
C ILE A 217 -20.01 8.37 -7.03
N VAL A 218 -20.32 7.07 -7.05
CA VAL A 218 -19.31 6.01 -6.81
C VAL A 218 -18.19 6.08 -7.86
N LYS A 219 -18.53 6.27 -9.13
CA LYS A 219 -17.55 6.39 -10.21
C LYS A 219 -16.63 7.59 -9.99
N LEU A 220 -17.20 8.78 -9.79
CA LEU A 220 -16.49 10.04 -9.56
C LEU A 220 -15.58 9.97 -8.33
N GLN A 221 -16.02 9.30 -7.26
CA GLN A 221 -15.19 9.05 -6.09
C GLN A 221 -14.01 8.13 -6.43
N ARG A 222 -14.24 7.06 -7.19
CA ARG A 222 -13.20 6.09 -7.57
C ARG A 222 -12.15 6.67 -8.52
N VAL A 223 -12.54 7.61 -9.38
CA VAL A 223 -11.61 8.32 -10.27
C VAL A 223 -10.98 9.57 -9.62
N GLY A 224 -11.35 9.88 -8.37
CA GLY A 224 -10.74 10.96 -7.60
C GLY A 224 -11.22 12.37 -7.94
N LEU A 225 -12.36 12.52 -8.63
CA LEU A 225 -12.95 13.82 -8.96
C LEU A 225 -13.78 14.41 -7.81
N ILE A 226 -14.32 13.55 -6.94
CA ILE A 226 -15.03 13.98 -5.73
C ILE A 226 -14.49 13.24 -4.51
N ALA A 227 -14.50 13.92 -3.37
CA ALA A 227 -14.21 13.34 -2.07
C ALA A 227 -15.53 13.14 -1.30
N LYS A 228 -15.60 12.06 -0.52
CA LYS A 228 -16.68 11.76 0.41
C LYS A 228 -16.10 11.78 1.81
N GLU A 229 -16.68 12.58 2.69
CA GLU A 229 -16.22 12.78 4.07
C GLU A 229 -17.36 12.48 5.04
N ASN A 230 -17.00 12.17 6.29
CA ASN A 230 -17.96 12.04 7.38
C ASN A 230 -18.02 13.39 8.09
N SER A 231 -19.23 13.88 8.33
CA SER A 231 -19.49 15.03 9.20
C SER A 231 -20.58 14.67 10.22
N SER A 232 -20.77 15.54 11.20
CA SER A 232 -21.75 15.36 12.27
C SER A 232 -22.46 16.68 12.57
N ASP A 233 -23.75 16.64 12.89
CA ASP A 233 -24.47 17.82 13.35
C ASP A 233 -24.19 18.08 14.83
N LEU A 234 -24.71 19.21 15.35
CA LEU A 234 -24.59 19.57 16.77
C LEU A 234 -25.26 18.56 17.72
N ASN A 235 -26.08 17.65 17.20
CA ASN A 235 -26.73 16.58 17.97
C ASN A 235 -25.95 15.25 17.90
N GLY A 236 -24.81 15.22 17.20
CA GLY A 236 -23.98 14.02 17.02
C GLY A 236 -24.51 13.05 15.97
N ASN A 237 -25.47 13.45 15.14
CA ASN A 237 -25.91 12.63 14.01
C ASN A 237 -24.85 12.67 12.91
N GLU A 238 -24.26 11.52 12.60
CA GLU A 238 -23.28 11.40 11.53
C GLU A 238 -23.94 11.32 10.16
N TYR A 239 -23.39 12.02 9.19
CA TYR A 239 -23.81 11.99 7.79
C TYR A 239 -22.61 12.14 6.86
N PHE A 240 -22.83 11.86 5.58
CA PHE A 240 -21.81 12.03 4.57
C PHE A 240 -21.91 13.42 3.93
N THR A 241 -20.76 14.02 3.66
CA THR A 241 -20.62 15.20 2.79
C THR A 241 -19.80 14.84 1.56
N TYR A 242 -20.02 15.58 0.49
CA TYR A 242 -19.33 15.42 -0.79
C TYR A 242 -18.77 16.76 -1.24
N ARG A 243 -17.51 16.75 -1.72
CA ARG A 243 -16.86 17.94 -2.26
C ARG A 243 -16.06 17.62 -3.51
N LEU A 244 -15.83 18.64 -4.34
CA LEU A 244 -14.88 18.54 -5.44
C LEU A 244 -13.45 18.46 -4.90
N THR A 245 -12.63 17.62 -5.51
CA THR A 245 -11.17 17.69 -5.35
C THR A 245 -10.61 18.76 -6.30
N ASP A 246 -9.36 19.17 -6.13
CA ASP A 246 -8.68 20.06 -7.09
C ASP A 246 -8.78 19.52 -8.52
N TYR A 247 -8.63 18.21 -8.67
CA TYR A 247 -8.77 17.54 -9.96
C TYR A 247 -10.21 17.56 -10.50
N GLY A 248 -11.21 17.43 -9.62
CA GLY A 248 -12.62 17.62 -9.97
C GLY A 248 -12.91 19.01 -10.51
N ILE A 249 -12.28 20.04 -9.94
CA ILE A 249 -12.41 21.44 -10.38
C ILE A 249 -11.79 21.62 -11.76
N ASP A 250 -10.60 21.09 -12.01
CA ASP A 250 -9.96 21.15 -13.34
C ASP A 250 -10.85 20.54 -14.43
N ILE A 251 -11.53 19.43 -14.13
CA ILE A 251 -12.50 18.81 -15.05
C ILE A 251 -13.74 19.68 -15.25
N CYS A 252 -14.22 20.37 -14.21
CA CYS A 252 -15.30 21.33 -14.34
C CYS A 252 -14.92 22.48 -15.27
N LEU A 253 -13.74 23.07 -15.06
CA LEU A 253 -13.21 24.17 -15.88
C LEU A 253 -13.05 23.74 -17.34
N LYS A 254 -12.51 22.54 -17.59
CA LYS A 254 -12.41 21.96 -18.94
C LYS A 254 -13.76 21.79 -19.65
N ASN A 255 -14.86 21.66 -18.89
CA ASN A 255 -16.21 21.45 -19.41
C ASN A 255 -17.17 22.61 -19.11
N GLU A 256 -16.66 23.82 -18.84
CA GLU A 256 -17.46 24.96 -18.38
C GLU A 256 -18.68 25.26 -19.25
N GLY A 257 -18.54 25.22 -20.58
CA GLY A 257 -19.64 25.52 -21.50
C GLY A 257 -20.75 24.47 -21.45
N LYS A 258 -20.38 23.20 -21.27
CA LYS A 258 -21.36 22.11 -21.11
C LYS A 258 -22.09 22.22 -19.78
N ILE A 259 -21.36 22.46 -18.68
CA ILE A 259 -21.95 22.65 -17.36
C ILE A 259 -22.90 23.86 -17.39
N SER A 260 -22.46 25.01 -17.90
CA SER A 260 -23.30 26.20 -18.04
C SER A 260 -24.59 25.92 -18.81
N SER A 261 -24.53 25.16 -19.91
CA SER A 261 -25.71 24.78 -20.68
C SER A 261 -26.68 23.85 -19.92
N LEU A 262 -26.16 22.95 -19.08
CA LEU A 262 -26.96 22.00 -18.30
C LEU A 262 -27.74 22.68 -17.17
N PHE A 263 -27.20 23.77 -16.63
CA PHE A 263 -27.78 24.52 -15.51
C PHE A 263 -28.41 25.85 -15.94
N ALA A 264 -28.53 26.12 -17.25
CA ALA A 264 -29.17 27.33 -17.73
C ALA A 264 -30.66 27.39 -17.33
N PRO A 265 -31.17 28.55 -16.89
CA PRO A 265 -32.59 28.70 -16.57
C PRO A 265 -33.44 28.43 -17.82
N LYS A 266 -34.48 27.60 -17.68
CA LYS A 266 -35.42 27.34 -18.78
C LYS A 266 -36.08 28.66 -19.19
N SER A 267 -35.96 29.04 -20.46
CA SER A 267 -36.65 30.21 -21.01
C SER A 267 -38.16 30.09 -20.77
N GLN A 268 -38.75 31.04 -20.03
CA GLN A 268 -40.19 31.15 -19.86
C GLN A 268 -40.83 31.26 -21.25
N GLN A 269 -41.47 30.21 -21.74
CA GLN A 269 -42.37 30.31 -22.89
C GLN A 269 -43.52 31.25 -22.49
N GLY A 270 -43.68 32.31 -23.28
CA GLY A 270 -44.46 33.49 -22.94
C GLY A 270 -45.90 33.21 -22.54
N PHE A 271 -46.37 34.00 -21.58
CA PHE A 271 -47.79 34.28 -21.37
C PHE A 271 -48.38 34.82 -22.69
N LEU A 272 -49.13 33.98 -23.40
CA LEU A 272 -50.06 34.46 -24.42
C LEU A 272 -51.13 35.27 -23.69
N GLN A 273 -51.06 36.60 -23.81
CA GLN A 273 -52.17 37.49 -23.50
C GLN A 273 -53.36 37.08 -24.39
N GLN A 274 -54.37 36.45 -23.79
CA GLN A 274 -55.69 36.40 -24.42
C GLN A 274 -56.26 37.83 -24.37
N SER A 275 -56.38 38.46 -25.54
CA SER A 275 -57.14 39.69 -25.71
C SER A 275 -58.61 39.43 -25.37
N PRO A 276 -59.28 40.33 -24.61
CA PRO A 276 -60.71 40.20 -24.39
C PRO A 276 -61.46 40.59 -25.67
N ASN A 277 -62.25 39.67 -26.21
CA ASN A 277 -63.23 40.01 -27.24
C ASN A 277 -64.38 40.80 -26.57
N LEU A 278 -64.56 42.04 -27.04
CA LEU A 278 -65.78 42.82 -26.95
C LEU A 278 -66.69 42.49 -28.14
#